data_AF-A0A0F0HA26-F1
#
_entry.id   AF-A0A0F0HA26-F1
#
_cell.length_a   1.000
_cell.length_b   1.000
_cell.length_c   1.000
_cell.angle_alpha   90.00
_cell.angle_beta   90.00
_cell.angle_gamma   90.00
#
_symmetry.space_group_name_H-M   'P 1'
#
loop_
_entity.id
_entity.type
_entity.pdbx_description
1 polymer ?
#
loop_
_entity_poly.entity_id
_entity_poly.type
_entity_poly.pdbx_seq_one_letter_code
_entity_poly.pdbx_strand_id
1 'polypeptide(L)'
;MSGPTRRQLLQGGIAAGLSVAVTSALGELPAYASRDGIHPFRVAVPRRQLDDLRERIAATRWPSRELVADRTQGVQLAAAQALARFWATRYDWRRFEEKINALPQFTTEIDGVDIHFIHV
;
A
#
# COMPACT_ATOMS: atom_id res chain seq x y z
N MET A 1 -44.40 29.84 -47.82
CA MET A 1 -44.01 29.25 -46.52
C MET A 1 -42.49 29.41 -46.43
N SER A 2 -42.00 30.64 -46.21
CA SER A 2 -41.57 31.22 -44.91
C SER A 2 -40.29 30.53 -44.40
N GLY A 3 -39.09 31.13 -44.33
CA GLY A 3 -38.55 32.46 -44.66
C GLY A 3 -37.00 32.40 -44.61
N PRO A 4 -36.26 33.43 -45.06
CA PRO A 4 -34.78 33.42 -45.18
C PRO A 4 -34.11 33.78 -43.81
N THR A 5 -32.81 33.64 -43.48
CA THR A 5 -31.56 34.00 -44.17
C THR A 5 -30.37 33.70 -43.22
N ARG A 6 -29.15 33.44 -43.73
CA ARG A 6 -27.85 33.76 -43.06
C ARG A 6 -26.75 34.10 -44.09
N ARG A 7 -27.09 34.91 -45.09
CA ARG A 7 -26.14 35.53 -46.02
C ARG A 7 -26.09 37.03 -45.73
N GLN A 8 -25.34 37.39 -44.70
CA GLN A 8 -24.92 38.72 -44.24
C GLN A 8 -24.12 38.41 -42.96
N LEU A 9 -22.80 38.52 -42.88
CA LEU A 9 -21.95 39.66 -43.21
C LEU A 9 -20.52 39.19 -43.51
N LEU A 10 -19.93 39.77 -44.55
CA LEU A 10 -18.49 39.88 -44.80
C LEU A 10 -17.94 41.06 -43.97
N GLN A 11 -16.72 40.93 -43.46
CA GLN A 11 -15.69 41.95 -43.14
C GLN A 11 -14.72 41.30 -42.13
N GLY A 12 -13.39 41.31 -42.22
CA GLY A 12 -12.35 41.86 -43.10
C GLY A 12 -11.02 41.54 -42.36
N GLY A 13 -9.99 41.00 -43.01
CA GLY A 13 -8.75 41.75 -43.24
C GLY A 13 -7.50 41.15 -42.54
N ILE A 14 -6.59 40.62 -43.37
CA ILE A 14 -5.10 40.47 -43.30
C ILE A 14 -4.38 40.62 -41.94
N ALA A 15 -3.64 39.57 -41.52
CA ALA A 15 -2.28 39.70 -40.94
C ALA A 15 -1.57 38.33 -40.86
N ALA A 16 -0.34 38.27 -41.38
CA ALA A 16 0.56 37.13 -41.28
C ALA A 16 1.15 37.01 -39.87
N GLY A 17 1.24 35.78 -39.35
CA GLY A 17 1.92 35.46 -38.09
C GLY A 17 1.89 33.97 -37.81
N LEU A 18 2.88 33.23 -38.31
CA LEU A 18 3.11 31.83 -37.98
C LEU A 18 3.36 31.69 -36.46
N SER A 19 2.33 31.25 -35.74
CA SER A 19 2.49 30.81 -34.35
C SER A 19 2.68 29.30 -34.36
N VAL A 20 3.93 28.85 -34.30
CA VAL A 20 4.24 27.45 -33.98
C VAL A 20 3.80 27.23 -32.54
N ALA A 21 2.62 26.65 -32.35
CA ALA A 21 2.21 26.15 -31.05
C ALA A 21 3.17 25.02 -30.68
N VAL A 22 4.11 25.30 -29.77
CA VAL A 22 4.88 24.26 -29.09
C VAL A 22 3.88 23.52 -28.23
N THR A 23 3.38 22.38 -28.74
CA THR A 23 2.65 21.43 -27.94
C THR A 23 3.68 20.84 -26.98
N SER A 24 3.74 21.37 -25.76
CA SER A 24 4.49 20.75 -24.67
C SER A 24 3.83 19.41 -24.36
N ALA A 25 4.29 18.37 -25.04
CA ALA A 25 4.06 16.98 -24.69
C ALA A 25 4.88 16.64 -23.44
N LEU A 26 4.49 17.24 -22.33
CA LEU A 26 4.68 16.64 -21.01
C LEU A 26 3.26 16.40 -20.54
N GLY A 27 2.78 15.19 -20.80
CA GLY A 27 1.51 14.75 -20.23
C GLY A 27 1.52 15.08 -18.74
N GLU A 28 0.40 15.60 -18.25
CA GLU A 28 0.14 15.69 -16.83
C GLU A 28 0.53 14.34 -16.23
N LEU A 29 1.64 14.33 -15.49
CA LEU A 29 1.91 13.25 -14.56
C LEU A 29 0.63 13.16 -13.72
N PRO A 30 0.05 11.96 -13.51
CA PRO A 30 -1.12 11.86 -12.68
C PRO A 30 -0.79 12.62 -11.41
N ALA A 31 -1.57 13.66 -11.10
CA ALA A 31 -1.52 14.25 -9.79
C ALA A 31 -1.59 13.05 -8.86
N TYR A 32 -0.55 12.83 -8.05
CA TYR A 32 -0.67 11.95 -6.90
C TYR A 32 -1.94 12.44 -6.24
N ALA A 33 -3.02 11.66 -6.35
CA ALA A 33 -4.30 12.06 -5.83
C ALA A 33 -4.11 12.00 -4.34
N SER A 34 -3.61 13.11 -3.78
CA SER A 34 -3.19 13.16 -2.40
C SER A 34 -4.40 12.76 -1.60
N ARG A 35 -4.28 11.66 -0.87
CA ARG A 35 -5.20 11.38 0.22
C ARG A 35 -4.82 12.30 1.37
N ASP A 36 -4.99 13.61 1.13
CA ASP A 36 -4.82 14.63 2.14
C ASP A 36 -5.87 14.39 3.23
N GLY A 37 -5.41 13.94 4.40
CA GLY A 37 -6.27 13.73 5.56
C GLY A 37 -5.94 12.50 6.38
N ILE A 38 -6.64 12.39 7.52
CA ILE A 38 -6.53 11.27 8.44
C ILE A 38 -7.69 10.31 8.17
N HIS A 39 -7.37 9.05 7.87
CA HIS A 39 -8.36 8.01 7.55
C HIS A 39 -8.38 6.93 8.61
N PRO A 40 -9.56 6.45 9.06
CA PRO A 40 -9.64 5.30 9.95
C PRO A 40 -9.01 4.06 9.33
N PHE A 41 -8.28 3.30 10.14
CA PHE A 41 -7.64 2.06 9.73
C PHE A 41 -8.09 0.91 10.63
N ARG A 42 -8.22 -0.28 10.03
CA ARG A 42 -8.50 -1.52 10.77
C ARG A 42 -7.65 -2.64 10.18
N VAL A 43 -6.93 -3.36 11.05
CA VAL A 43 -6.18 -4.54 10.66
C VAL A 43 -7.18 -5.63 10.26
N ALA A 44 -7.05 -6.14 9.03
CA ALA A 44 -7.86 -7.25 8.54
C ALA A 44 -6.98 -8.18 7.69
N VAL A 45 -6.37 -9.18 8.34
CA VAL A 45 -5.49 -10.13 7.68
C VAL A 45 -6.32 -11.27 7.07
N PRO A 46 -6.27 -11.47 5.74
CA PRO A 46 -7.01 -12.54 5.07
C PRO A 46 -6.59 -13.92 5.58
N ARG A 47 -7.56 -14.83 5.76
CA ARG A 47 -7.30 -16.20 6.21
C ARG A 47 -6.21 -16.89 5.37
N ARG A 48 -6.24 -16.71 4.04
CA ARG A 48 -5.24 -17.26 3.11
C ARG A 48 -3.80 -16.88 3.46
N GLN A 49 -3.55 -15.68 3.99
CA GLN A 49 -2.20 -15.26 4.39
C GLN A 49 -1.75 -15.94 5.69
N LEU A 50 -2.70 -16.22 6.59
CA LEU A 50 -2.41 -16.98 7.81
C LEU A 50 -2.17 -18.46 7.53
N ASP A 51 -2.89 -19.01 6.56
CA ASP A 51 -2.68 -20.39 6.10
C ASP A 51 -1.31 -20.51 5.39
N ASP A 52 -0.98 -19.60 4.48
CA ASP A 52 0.36 -19.48 3.86
C ASP A 52 1.48 -19.36 4.91
N LEU A 53 1.29 -18.52 5.93
CA LEU A 53 2.25 -18.38 7.03
C LEU A 53 2.52 -19.73 7.72
N ARG A 54 1.46 -20.50 8.03
CA ARG A 54 1.61 -21.81 8.69
C ARG A 54 2.31 -22.82 7.79
N GLU A 55 1.97 -22.85 6.50
CA GLU A 55 2.62 -23.73 5.53
C GLU A 55 4.11 -23.43 5.41
N ARG A 56 4.49 -22.15 5.33
CA ARG A 56 5.90 -21.73 5.25
C ARG A 56 6.68 -22.07 6.52
N ILE A 57 6.07 -21.90 7.70
CA ILE A 57 6.69 -22.32 8.96
C ILE A 57 6.88 -23.85 8.98
N ALA A 58 5.88 -24.62 8.53
CA ALA A 58 5.98 -26.08 8.47
C ALA A 58 7.04 -26.57 7.47
N ALA A 59 7.23 -25.85 6.37
CA ALA A 59 8.23 -26.17 5.34
C ALA A 59 9.65 -25.69 5.68
N THR A 60 9.90 -25.19 6.90
CA THR A 60 11.21 -24.69 7.32
C THR A 60 12.30 -25.76 7.17
N ARG A 61 13.33 -25.44 6.41
CA ARG A 61 14.58 -26.22 6.35
C ARG A 61 15.47 -25.80 7.51
N TRP A 62 15.73 -26.74 8.43
CA TRP A 62 16.51 -26.46 9.62
C TRP A 62 18.02 -26.59 9.37
N PRO A 63 18.85 -25.71 9.96
CA PRO A 63 20.30 -25.88 9.97
C PRO A 63 20.71 -27.02 10.91
N SER A 64 22.00 -27.36 10.89
CA SER A 64 22.60 -28.19 11.95
C SER A 64 22.55 -27.47 13.31
N ARG A 65 22.65 -28.25 14.38
CA ARG A 65 22.75 -27.71 15.74
C ARG A 65 24.01 -26.87 15.93
N GLU A 66 23.95 -25.93 16.87
CA GLU A 66 25.07 -25.10 17.32
C GLU A 66 26.20 -25.95 17.90
N LEU A 67 27.43 -25.40 17.88
CA LEU A 67 28.62 -26.06 18.42
C LEU A 67 28.79 -25.86 19.93
N VAL A 68 28.14 -24.84 20.50
CA VAL A 68 28.24 -24.48 21.92
C VAL A 68 26.93 -24.73 22.65
N ALA A 69 27.02 -24.94 23.97
CA ALA A 69 25.86 -25.21 24.81
C ALA A 69 25.12 -23.94 25.28
N ASP A 70 25.74 -22.77 25.15
CA ASP A 70 25.17 -21.48 25.55
C ASP A 70 24.60 -20.70 24.34
N ARG A 71 24.34 -19.39 24.50
CA ARG A 71 23.75 -18.51 23.47
C ARG A 71 24.76 -17.56 22.83
N THR A 72 26.06 -17.78 23.02
CA THR A 72 27.10 -16.89 22.49
C THR A 72 27.13 -16.86 20.96
N GLN A 73 26.59 -17.90 20.30
CA GLN A 73 26.42 -18.00 18.85
C GLN A 73 25.01 -17.63 18.35
N GLY A 74 24.17 -17.06 19.22
CA GLY A 74 22.81 -16.63 18.87
C GLY A 74 21.71 -17.57 19.39
N VAL A 75 20.58 -17.56 18.68
CA VAL A 75 19.38 -18.33 19.08
C VAL A 75 19.63 -19.81 18.85
N GLN A 76 19.45 -20.61 19.91
CA GLN A 76 19.57 -22.06 19.85
C GLN A 76 18.46 -22.70 19.00
N LEU A 77 18.80 -23.72 18.23
CA LEU A 77 17.92 -24.43 17.29
C LEU A 77 16.68 -24.95 17.99
N ALA A 78 16.84 -25.50 19.19
CA ALA A 78 15.73 -25.98 20.00
C ALA A 78 14.71 -24.87 20.33
N ALA A 79 15.19 -23.65 20.61
CA ALA A 79 14.33 -22.50 20.89
C ALA A 79 13.61 -22.02 19.63
N ALA A 80 14.32 -21.93 18.50
CA ALA A 80 13.73 -21.56 17.20
C ALA A 80 12.65 -22.56 16.77
N GLN A 81 12.92 -23.87 16.90
CA GLN A 81 11.94 -24.92 16.60
C GLN A 81 10.74 -24.88 17.55
N ALA A 82 10.95 -24.58 18.84
CA ALA A 82 9.85 -24.42 19.78
C ALA A 82 8.95 -23.24 19.41
N LEU A 83 9.54 -22.10 19.04
CA LEU A 83 8.80 -20.93 18.59
C LEU A 83 8.02 -21.20 17.29
N ALA A 84 8.67 -21.82 16.31
CA ALA A 84 8.03 -22.21 15.05
C ALA A 84 6.83 -23.14 15.28
N ARG A 85 6.98 -24.18 16.11
CA ARG A 85 5.86 -25.06 16.49
C ARG A 85 4.72 -24.30 17.15
N PHE A 86 5.02 -23.37 18.06
CA PHE A 86 4.01 -22.57 18.73
C PHE A 86 3.23 -21.71 17.73
N TRP A 87 3.92 -21.01 16.82
CA TRP A 87 3.25 -20.19 15.79
C TRP A 87 2.44 -21.02 14.80
N ALA A 88 2.94 -22.17 14.36
CA ALA A 88 2.23 -23.02 13.41
C ALA A 88 0.94 -23.63 13.97
N THR A 89 0.92 -23.95 15.27
CA THR A 89 -0.14 -24.83 15.83
C THR A 89 -0.97 -24.21 16.95
N ARG A 90 -0.44 -23.23 17.69
CA ARG A 90 -1.02 -22.77 18.96
C ARG A 90 -1.29 -21.27 18.99
N TYR A 91 -0.59 -20.49 18.16
CA TYR A 91 -0.79 -19.05 18.13
C TYR A 91 -2.09 -18.68 17.40
N ASP A 92 -2.96 -17.96 18.09
CA ASP A 92 -4.18 -17.41 17.53
C ASP A 92 -3.96 -15.97 17.07
N TRP A 93 -3.87 -15.78 15.75
CA TRP A 93 -3.72 -14.46 15.13
C TRP A 93 -4.97 -13.59 15.31
N ARG A 94 -6.17 -14.18 15.41
CA ARG A 94 -7.41 -13.43 15.54
C ARG A 94 -7.49 -12.72 16.89
N ARG A 95 -6.98 -13.36 17.95
CA ARG A 95 -6.79 -12.71 19.25
C ARG A 95 -5.93 -11.44 19.17
N PHE A 96 -4.86 -11.46 18.38
CA PHE A 96 -4.04 -10.26 18.17
C PHE A 96 -4.78 -9.19 17.36
N GLU A 97 -5.43 -9.59 16.28
CA GLU A 97 -6.22 -8.70 15.42
C GLU A 97 -7.35 -8.00 16.19
N GLU A 98 -8.04 -8.72 17.08
CA GLU A 98 -9.04 -8.15 17.99
C GLU A 98 -8.42 -7.12 18.94
N LYS A 99 -7.29 -7.48 19.57
CA LYS A 99 -6.61 -6.61 20.54
C LYS A 99 -6.12 -5.32 19.90
N ILE A 100 -5.50 -5.39 18.72
CA ILE A 100 -4.98 -4.19 18.05
C ILE A 100 -6.12 -3.31 17.53
N ASN A 101 -7.20 -3.92 17.01
CA ASN A 101 -8.38 -3.20 16.54
C ASN A 101 -9.27 -2.61 17.65
N ALA A 102 -9.00 -2.91 18.92
CA ALA A 102 -9.61 -2.22 20.05
C ALA A 102 -9.05 -0.79 20.25
N LEU A 103 -7.93 -0.46 19.59
CA LEU A 103 -7.33 0.87 19.62
C LEU A 103 -7.79 1.70 18.40
N PRO A 104 -8.04 3.02 18.56
CA PRO A 104 -8.20 3.93 17.43
C PRO A 104 -6.95 3.94 16.58
N GLN A 105 -7.11 3.58 15.31
CA GLN A 105 -6.02 3.45 14.34
C GLN A 105 -6.35 4.27 13.11
N PHE A 106 -5.31 4.84 12.52
CA PHE A 106 -5.45 5.71 11.36
C PHE A 106 -4.31 5.53 10.38
N THR A 107 -4.54 5.99 9.15
CA THR A 107 -3.51 6.20 8.12
C THR A 107 -3.62 7.60 7.55
N THR A 108 -2.49 8.19 7.17
CA THR A 108 -2.42 9.47 6.43
C THR A 108 -1.33 9.37 5.38
N GLU A 109 -1.49 10.06 4.26
CA GLU A 109 -0.42 10.18 3.25
C GLU A 109 0.54 11.30 3.67
N ILE A 110 1.84 11.04 3.68
CA ILE A 110 2.90 12.05 3.85
C ILE A 110 3.95 11.80 2.77
N ASP A 111 4.18 12.81 1.92
CA ASP A 111 5.13 12.74 0.81
C ASP A 111 4.93 11.49 -0.10
N GLY A 112 3.67 11.12 -0.35
CA GLY A 112 3.31 9.96 -1.19
C GLY A 112 3.37 8.60 -0.49
N VAL A 113 3.54 8.54 0.84
CA VAL A 113 3.62 7.31 1.62
C VAL A 113 2.49 7.23 2.64
N ASP A 114 1.77 6.10 2.66
CA ASP A 114 0.77 5.81 3.71
C ASP A 114 1.45 5.51 5.05
N ILE A 115 1.22 6.38 6.04
CA ILE A 115 1.75 6.26 7.40
C ILE A 115 0.65 5.76 8.34
N HIS A 116 0.81 4.57 8.91
CA HIS A 116 -0.08 4.03 9.95
C HIS A 116 0.33 4.55 11.34
N PHE A 117 -0.67 4.95 12.13
CA PHE A 117 -0.46 5.35 13.51
C PHE A 117 -1.65 5.00 14.42
N ILE A 118 -1.35 4.93 15.72
CA ILE A 118 -2.32 4.83 16.82
C ILE A 118 -2.26 6.14 17.60
N HIS A 119 -3.42 6.69 17.95
CA HIS A 119 -3.52 7.88 18.80
C HIS A 119 -4.52 7.60 19.93
N VAL A 120 -4.09 7.85 21.18
CA VAL A 120 -4.83 7.53 22.41
C VAL A 120 -4.73 8.69 23.39
#